data_AF-A0A173R5M8-F1
#
_entry.id   AF-A0A173R5M8-F1
#
_cell.length_a   1.000
_cell.length_b   1.000
_cell.length_c   1.000
_cell.angle_alpha   90.00
_cell.angle_beta   90.00
_cell.angle_gamma   90.00
#
_symmetry.space_group_name_H-M   'P 1'
#
loop_
_entity.id
_entity.type
_entity.pdbx_description
1 polymer ?
#
loop_
_entity_poly.entity_id
_entity_poly.type
_entity_poly.pdbx_seq_one_letter_code
_entity_poly.pdbx_strand_id
1 'polypeptide(L)'
;MSWMSPNMQMETTSNGGIGKMFGRAFSGESMFVNRYTARNGNGLIAFASSFPGSIRAFEIAPGQEIIAQKSAFLASSASVEMSIFFQKRFGSGLFGGDTQGQGTDLTIGSGSYIDDFEDQLIGAHPGDKVEVKVTFPENYGNDELNGKEATFKVTVNGIYE
;
A
#
# COMPACT_ATOMS: atom_id res chain seq x y z
N MET A 1 15.90 -9.95 10.93
CA MET A 1 17.17 -9.84 11.69
C MET A 1 17.54 -11.23 12.17
N SER A 2 18.78 -11.64 11.97
CA SER A 2 19.25 -12.99 12.34
C SER A 2 20.17 -12.96 13.56
N TRP A 3 20.94 -11.89 13.73
CA TRP A 3 21.84 -11.70 14.86
C TRP A 3 22.23 -10.23 15.01
N MET A 4 22.55 -9.78 16.23
CA MET A 4 23.15 -8.47 16.48
C MET A 4 24.08 -8.49 17.69
N SER A 5 25.06 -7.59 17.72
CA SER A 5 25.95 -7.43 18.87
C SER A 5 25.21 -6.89 20.10
N PRO A 6 25.68 -7.17 21.33
CA PRO A 6 24.98 -6.78 22.56
C PRO A 6 24.76 -5.27 22.74
N ASN A 7 25.58 -4.45 22.08
CA ASN A 7 25.47 -2.99 22.14
C ASN A 7 24.50 -2.39 21.11
N MET A 8 23.84 -3.21 20.30
CA MET A 8 22.79 -2.77 19.38
C MET A 8 21.46 -2.61 20.13
N GLN A 9 20.90 -1.41 20.11
CA GLN A 9 19.55 -1.15 20.58
C GLN A 9 18.57 -1.17 19.41
N MET A 10 17.39 -1.75 19.64
CA MET A 10 16.31 -1.81 18.67
C MET A 10 15.10 -1.04 19.21
N GLU A 11 14.54 -0.18 18.38
CA GLU A 11 13.31 0.54 18.65
C GLU A 11 12.37 0.35 17.46
N THR A 12 11.14 -0.09 17.72
CA THR A 12 10.11 -0.14 16.68
C THR A 12 9.61 1.27 16.42
N THR A 13 9.80 1.76 15.20
CA THR A 13 9.38 3.09 14.77
C THR A 13 8.32 2.95 13.69
N SER A 14 7.20 3.65 13.86
CA SER A 14 6.41 4.11 12.73
C SER A 14 7.19 5.31 12.17
N ASN A 15 7.78 5.17 10.99
CA ASN A 15 8.65 6.20 10.41
C ASN A 15 7.80 7.40 9.91
N GLY A 16 7.20 8.15 10.86
CA GLY A 16 6.21 9.21 10.66
C GLY A 16 5.31 9.40 11.89
N GLY A 17 4.97 10.65 12.24
CA GLY A 17 4.08 10.96 13.36
C GLY A 17 2.68 10.33 13.22
N ILE A 18 1.90 10.37 14.31
CA ILE A 18 0.59 9.69 14.44
C ILE A 18 -0.33 9.92 13.22
N GLY A 19 -0.36 11.12 12.64
CA GLY A 19 -1.15 11.43 11.43
C GLY A 19 -0.69 10.71 10.15
N LYS A 20 0.62 10.57 9.92
CA LYS A 20 1.17 9.80 8.78
C LYS A 20 0.98 8.29 8.96
N MET A 21 0.88 7.81 10.21
CA MET A 21 0.59 6.42 10.52
C MET A 21 -0.88 6.07 10.25
N PHE A 22 -1.82 6.95 10.60
CA PHE A 22 -3.24 6.79 10.26
C PHE A 22 -3.46 6.76 8.74
N GLY A 23 -2.85 7.70 7.99
CA GLY A 23 -2.97 7.69 6.51
C GLY A 23 -2.42 6.43 5.84
N ARG A 24 -1.40 5.78 6.43
CA ARG A 24 -0.86 4.49 5.96
C ARG A 24 -1.72 3.29 6.39
N ALA A 25 -2.36 3.35 7.56
CA ALA A 25 -3.29 2.32 8.02
C ALA A 25 -4.53 2.19 7.12
N PHE A 26 -5.03 3.30 6.57
CA PHE A 26 -6.13 3.31 5.59
C PHE A 26 -5.77 2.68 4.24
N SER A 27 -4.48 2.54 3.91
CA SER A 27 -4.02 1.78 2.73
C SER A 27 -3.81 0.28 3.00
N GLY A 28 -4.13 -0.20 4.20
CA GLY A 28 -3.87 -1.59 4.64
C GLY A 28 -2.39 -1.89 4.93
N GLU A 29 -1.46 -0.99 4.58
CA GLU A 29 -0.02 -1.20 4.74
C GLU A 29 0.59 -0.41 5.91
N SER A 30 0.52 -0.99 7.11
CA SER A 30 1.40 -0.51 8.19
C SER A 30 2.84 -0.96 7.93
N MET A 31 3.73 0.00 7.64
CA MET A 31 5.18 -0.23 7.69
C MET A 31 5.70 0.05 9.10
N PHE A 32 5.70 -0.98 9.94
CA PHE A 32 6.48 -1.00 11.17
C PHE A 32 7.93 -1.32 10.81
N VAL A 33 8.83 -0.39 11.12
CA VAL A 33 10.26 -0.53 10.82
C VAL A 33 10.99 -0.63 12.13
N ASN A 34 11.94 -1.55 12.23
CA ASN A 34 12.82 -1.61 13.40
C ASN A 34 14.04 -0.73 13.12
N ARG A 35 14.28 0.25 14.00
CA ARG A 35 15.48 1.08 13.97
C ARG A 35 16.53 0.47 14.87
N TYR A 36 17.71 0.21 14.33
CA TYR A 36 18.83 -0.38 15.06
C TYR A 36 19.94 0.65 15.23
N THR A 37 20.36 0.91 16.47
CA THR A 37 21.37 1.92 16.81
C THR A 37 22.46 1.30 17.66
N ALA A 38 23.72 1.40 17.23
CA ALA A 38 24.87 1.00 18.05
C ALA A 38 25.07 2.02 19.18
N ARG A 39 25.20 1.55 20.42
CA ARG A 39 25.56 2.37 21.57
C ARG A 39 27.00 2.11 21.98
N ASN A 40 27.67 3.15 22.46
CA ASN A 40 28.98 3.08 23.09
C ASN A 40 30.07 2.40 22.22
N GLY A 41 30.03 2.66 20.90
CA GLY A 41 31.03 2.17 19.94
C GLY A 41 30.41 1.47 18.74
N ASN A 42 31.26 0.78 17.97
CA ASN A 42 30.83 0.04 16.79
C ASN A 42 29.95 -1.15 17.18
N GLY A 43 28.89 -1.38 16.43
CA GLY A 43 28.01 -2.54 16.57
C GLY A 43 27.90 -3.27 15.24
N LEU A 44 27.59 -4.55 15.30
CA LEU A 44 27.40 -5.38 14.12
C LEU A 44 26.01 -6.00 14.15
N ILE A 45 25.34 -6.00 12.99
CA ILE A 45 24.02 -6.57 12.81
C ILE A 45 23.99 -7.40 11.53
N ALA A 46 23.30 -8.54 11.57
CA ALA A 46 23.13 -9.45 10.46
C ALA A 46 21.64 -9.61 10.12
N PHE A 47 21.34 -9.52 8.82
CA PHE A 47 20.01 -9.76 8.27
C PHE A 47 20.07 -10.94 7.31
N ALA A 48 19.13 -11.86 7.43
CA ALA A 48 18.86 -12.87 6.41
C ALA A 48 17.54 -12.56 5.70
N SER A 49 17.49 -12.87 4.40
CA SER A 49 16.25 -12.90 3.63
C SER A 49 15.36 -14.03 4.11
N SER A 50 14.04 -13.80 4.16
CA SER A 50 13.04 -14.85 4.42
C SER A 50 12.67 -15.66 3.16
N PHE A 51 13.22 -15.30 2.00
CA PHE A 51 12.97 -15.97 0.72
C PHE A 51 14.28 -16.31 0.00
N PRO A 52 14.34 -17.43 -0.75
CA PRO A 52 15.50 -17.79 -1.56
C PRO A 52 15.81 -16.71 -2.59
N GLY A 53 17.07 -16.26 -2.64
CA GLY A 53 17.49 -15.22 -3.57
C GLY A 53 18.83 -14.59 -3.19
N SER A 54 19.13 -13.45 -3.82
CA SER A 54 20.34 -12.65 -3.56
C SER A 54 19.99 -11.30 -2.95
N ILE A 55 20.72 -10.89 -1.91
CA ILE A 55 20.64 -9.53 -1.37
C ILE A 55 21.46 -8.60 -2.27
N ARG A 56 20.86 -7.50 -2.72
CA ARG A 56 21.52 -6.46 -3.53
C ARG A 56 21.51 -5.14 -2.78
N ALA A 57 22.67 -4.49 -2.69
CA ALA A 57 22.80 -3.16 -2.14
C ALA A 57 22.63 -2.13 -3.26
N PHE A 58 21.85 -1.09 -2.98
CA PHE A 58 21.66 0.05 -3.87
C PHE A 58 22.01 1.33 -3.13
N GLU A 59 22.82 2.17 -3.76
CA GLU A 59 23.10 3.51 -3.26
C GLU A 59 22.06 4.48 -3.80
N ILE A 60 21.47 5.29 -2.92
CA ILE A 60 20.45 6.27 -3.26
C ILE A 60 21.05 7.66 -3.03
N ALA A 61 21.40 8.36 -4.11
CA ALA A 61 21.87 9.73 -4.04
C ALA A 61 20.69 10.71 -3.82
N PRO A 62 20.94 11.93 -3.32
CA PRO A 62 19.90 12.95 -3.22
C PRO A 62 19.19 13.18 -4.57
N GLY A 63 17.86 13.11 -4.59
CA GLY A 63 17.04 13.23 -5.79
C GLY A 63 16.89 11.95 -6.62
N GLN A 64 17.46 10.83 -6.18
CA GLN A 64 17.18 9.51 -6.75
C GLN A 64 16.15 8.77 -5.89
N GLU A 65 15.33 7.98 -6.56
CA GLU A 65 14.29 7.16 -5.94
C GLU A 65 14.35 5.74 -6.48
N ILE A 66 14.04 4.76 -5.63
CA ILE A 66 13.88 3.36 -6.02
C ILE A 66 12.51 2.91 -5.56
N ILE A 67 11.71 2.40 -6.50
CA ILE A 67 10.44 1.76 -6.20
C ILE A 67 10.72 0.26 -6.07
N ALA A 68 10.38 -0.30 -4.92
CA ALA A 68 10.53 -1.73 -4.64
C ALA A 68 9.26 -2.26 -3.98
N GLN A 69 8.96 -3.54 -4.23
CA GLN A 69 7.91 -4.24 -3.50
C GLN A 69 8.29 -4.34 -2.02
N LYS A 70 7.28 -4.29 -1.13
CA LYS A 70 7.46 -4.39 0.33
C LYS A 70 8.28 -5.62 0.74
N SER A 71 8.06 -6.75 0.09
CA SER A 71 8.79 -8.01 0.34
C SER A 71 10.25 -8.01 -0.12
N ALA A 72 10.63 -7.09 -1.01
CA ALA A 72 12.00 -6.94 -1.50
C ALA A 72 12.87 -6.04 -0.60
N PHE A 73 12.25 -5.24 0.28
CA PHE A 73 12.97 -4.37 1.20
C PHE A 73 13.55 -5.17 2.37
N LEU A 74 14.86 -5.05 2.59
CA LEU A 74 15.55 -5.72 3.70
C LEU A 74 16.00 -4.75 4.80
N ALA A 75 16.74 -3.71 4.42
CA ALA A 75 17.26 -2.70 5.32
C ALA A 75 17.68 -1.44 4.55
N SER A 76 17.75 -0.31 5.24
CA SER A 76 18.30 0.95 4.71
C SER A 76 19.08 1.69 5.80
N SER A 77 19.89 2.67 5.39
CA SER A 77 20.44 3.66 6.32
C SER A 77 19.32 4.56 6.85
N ALA A 78 19.55 5.18 8.01
CA ALA A 78 18.58 6.08 8.63
C ALA A 78 18.24 7.33 7.79
N SER A 79 19.06 7.65 6.79
CA SER A 79 18.88 8.80 5.89
C SER A 79 17.93 8.54 4.73
N VAL A 80 17.59 7.28 4.44
CA VAL A 80 16.66 6.94 3.35
C VAL A 80 15.23 7.20 3.80
N GLU A 81 14.54 8.11 3.09
CA GLU A 81 13.10 8.32 3.28
C GLU A 81 12.32 7.18 2.61
N MET A 82 11.30 6.67 3.30
CA MET A 82 10.40 5.65 2.78
C MET A 82 9.00 6.22 2.61
N SER A 83 8.50 6.11 1.38
CA SER A 83 7.15 6.49 0.98
C SER A 83 6.45 5.31 0.31
N ILE A 84 5.12 5.35 0.29
CA ILE A 84 4.33 4.40 -0.51
C ILE A 84 4.24 4.99 -1.91
N PHE A 85 4.67 4.23 -2.91
CA PHE A 85 4.52 4.60 -4.31
C PHE A 85 3.36 3.85 -4.92
N PHE A 86 2.28 4.56 -5.23
CA PHE A 86 1.18 4.01 -6.00
C PHE A 86 1.51 4.08 -7.49
N GLN A 87 1.83 2.93 -8.07
CA GLN A 87 1.98 2.83 -9.52
C GLN A 87 0.60 3.01 -10.17
N LYS A 88 0.27 4.24 -10.57
CA LYS A 88 -0.85 4.54 -11.46
C LYS A 88 -0.64 3.75 -12.76
N ARG A 89 -1.27 2.59 -12.90
CA ARG A 89 -1.37 1.95 -14.21
C ARG A 89 -2.24 2.86 -15.06
N PHE A 90 -1.63 3.43 -16.10
CA PHE A 90 -2.33 4.21 -17.11
C PHE A 90 -3.22 3.25 -17.91
N GLY A 91 -4.48 3.19 -17.49
CA GLY A 91 -5.51 2.32 -18.04
C GLY A 91 -6.76 2.38 -17.17
N SER A 92 -7.47 3.52 -17.24
CA SER A 92 -8.64 3.88 -16.43
C SER A 92 -8.33 4.10 -14.94
N GLY A 93 -9.13 4.93 -14.27
CA GLY A 93 -8.78 5.54 -12.98
C GLY A 93 -8.38 4.55 -11.90
N LEU A 94 -7.50 5.00 -10.99
CA LEU A 94 -7.03 4.24 -9.82
C LEU A 94 -8.15 3.63 -8.95
N PHE A 95 -9.39 4.05 -9.14
CA PHE A 95 -10.58 3.39 -8.65
C PHE A 95 -11.63 3.58 -9.75
N GLY A 96 -12.15 2.49 -10.31
CA GLY A 96 -12.99 2.44 -11.51
C GLY A 96 -14.32 3.19 -11.43
N GLY A 97 -14.28 4.51 -11.25
CA GLY A 97 -15.46 5.37 -11.20
C GLY A 97 -15.98 5.77 -12.57
N ASP A 98 -15.09 5.85 -13.56
CA ASP A 98 -15.46 6.06 -14.94
C ASP A 98 -14.60 5.16 -15.83
N THR A 99 -15.20 4.06 -16.28
CA THR A 99 -14.58 3.20 -17.30
C THR A 99 -14.67 3.84 -18.69
N GLN A 100 -15.27 5.04 -18.83
CA GLN A 100 -15.66 5.67 -20.09
C GLN A 100 -16.36 4.69 -21.04
N GLY A 101 -17.09 3.72 -20.46
CA GLY A 101 -17.77 2.65 -21.20
C GLY A 101 -16.87 1.52 -21.70
N GLN A 102 -15.56 1.53 -21.42
CA GLN A 102 -14.63 0.45 -21.83
C GLN A 102 -14.72 -0.79 -20.93
N GLY A 103 -15.35 -0.68 -19.76
CA GLY A 103 -15.40 -1.74 -18.75
C GLY A 103 -14.05 -1.96 -18.06
N THR A 104 -14.08 -2.67 -16.93
CA THR A 104 -12.87 -3.12 -16.23
C THR A 104 -13.16 -4.45 -15.56
N ASP A 105 -12.13 -5.28 -15.48
CA ASP A 105 -12.14 -6.49 -14.68
C ASP A 105 -12.05 -6.11 -13.20
N LEU A 106 -12.93 -6.71 -12.37
CA LEU A 106 -12.98 -6.52 -10.93
C LEU A 106 -12.98 -7.91 -10.28
N THR A 107 -12.12 -8.10 -9.29
CA THR A 107 -12.06 -9.33 -8.49
C THR A 107 -12.71 -9.09 -7.14
N ILE A 108 -13.74 -9.87 -6.81
CA ILE A 108 -14.42 -9.81 -5.51
C ILE A 108 -13.47 -10.31 -4.41
N GLY A 109 -13.38 -9.56 -3.31
CA GLY A 109 -12.48 -9.84 -2.19
C GLY A 109 -11.04 -9.38 -2.41
N SER A 110 -10.79 -8.56 -3.45
CA SER A 110 -9.44 -8.06 -3.74
C SER A 110 -8.99 -6.97 -2.77
N GLY A 111 -9.94 -6.26 -2.17
CA GLY A 111 -9.67 -5.07 -1.35
C GLY A 111 -9.10 -3.90 -2.17
N SER A 112 -9.27 -3.93 -3.49
CA SER A 112 -8.75 -2.89 -4.40
C SER A 112 -9.72 -1.70 -4.54
N TYR A 113 -10.97 -1.84 -4.07
CA TYR A 113 -12.00 -0.82 -4.10
C TYR A 113 -12.33 -0.33 -2.69
N ILE A 114 -13.10 0.77 -2.59
CA ILE A 114 -13.56 1.31 -1.30
C ILE A 114 -14.35 0.22 -0.56
N ASP A 115 -14.20 0.17 0.76
CA ASP A 115 -14.96 -0.73 1.64
C ASP A 115 -16.46 -0.72 1.27
N ASP A 116 -17.09 -1.88 1.33
CA ASP A 116 -18.48 -2.16 0.92
C ASP A 116 -18.78 -2.07 -0.59
N PHE A 117 -17.81 -1.69 -1.45
CA PHE A 117 -18.05 -1.62 -2.90
C PHE A 117 -18.23 -3.01 -3.52
N GLU A 118 -17.26 -3.90 -3.28
CA GLU A 118 -17.25 -5.25 -3.85
C GLU A 118 -18.43 -6.08 -3.31
N ASP A 119 -18.77 -5.89 -2.04
CA ASP A 119 -19.86 -6.62 -1.36
C ASP A 119 -21.23 -6.33 -1.97
N GLN A 120 -21.47 -5.11 -2.46
CA GLN A 120 -22.72 -4.74 -3.14
C GLN A 120 -22.88 -5.37 -4.52
N LEU A 121 -21.80 -5.91 -5.10
CA LEU A 121 -21.82 -6.64 -6.37
C LEU A 121 -21.99 -8.15 -6.16
N ILE A 122 -21.88 -8.65 -4.93
CA ILE A 122 -22.07 -10.07 -4.63
C ILE A 122 -23.53 -10.45 -4.87
N GLY A 123 -23.72 -11.47 -5.71
CA GLY A 123 -25.05 -11.96 -6.10
C GLY A 123 -25.65 -11.26 -7.32
N ALA A 124 -24.96 -10.27 -7.90
CA ALA A 124 -25.32 -9.72 -9.20
C ALA A 124 -25.01 -10.73 -10.32
N HIS A 125 -25.79 -10.68 -11.40
CA HIS A 125 -25.64 -11.54 -12.57
C HIS A 125 -25.19 -10.71 -13.79
N PRO A 126 -24.57 -11.32 -14.81
CA PRO A 126 -24.28 -10.63 -16.06
C PRO A 126 -25.54 -10.00 -16.67
N GLY A 127 -25.44 -8.72 -17.02
CA GLY A 127 -26.54 -7.88 -17.51
C GLY A 127 -27.15 -6.97 -16.45
N ASP A 128 -26.91 -7.22 -15.16
CA ASP A 128 -27.46 -6.41 -14.07
C ASP A 128 -26.85 -5.01 -14.04
N LYS A 129 -27.70 -4.04 -13.73
CA LYS A 129 -27.32 -2.66 -13.44
C LYS A 129 -27.46 -2.44 -11.95
N VAL A 130 -26.33 -2.36 -11.26
CA VAL A 130 -26.27 -2.22 -9.81
C VAL A 130 -25.86 -0.79 -9.47
N GLU A 131 -26.61 -0.14 -8.59
CA GLU A 131 -26.20 1.14 -8.01
C GLU A 131 -25.44 0.88 -6.71
N VAL A 132 -24.13 1.07 -6.77
CA VAL A 132 -23.23 0.86 -5.63
C VAL A 132 -23.03 2.19 -4.92
N LYS A 133 -23.44 2.29 -3.65
CA LYS A 133 -23.29 3.49 -2.84
C LYS A 133 -22.14 3.29 -1.88
N VAL A 134 -21.19 4.22 -1.90
CA VAL A 134 -20.04 4.18 -1.00
C VAL A 134 -19.77 5.56 -0.44
N THR A 135 -19.20 5.58 0.75
CA THR A 135 -18.70 6.80 1.37
C THR A 135 -17.19 6.81 1.23
N PHE A 136 -16.66 7.83 0.57
CA PHE A 136 -15.21 8.00 0.50
C PHE A 136 -14.65 8.23 1.90
N PRO A 137 -13.50 7.64 2.22
CA PRO A 137 -12.85 7.89 3.50
C PRO A 137 -12.45 9.37 3.62
N GLU A 138 -12.43 9.87 4.86
CA GLU A 138 -12.04 11.26 5.20
C GLU A 138 -10.62 11.64 4.71
N ASN A 139 -9.78 10.66 4.40
CA ASN A 139 -8.39 10.86 3.95
C ASN A 139 -8.12 10.18 2.59
N TYR A 140 -9.04 10.31 1.63
CA TYR A 140 -8.91 9.77 0.26
C TYR A 140 -7.81 10.46 -0.57
N GLY A 141 -7.21 11.55 -0.07
CA GLY A 141 -6.13 12.27 -0.74
C GLY A 141 -6.62 13.19 -1.87
N ASN A 142 -7.94 13.33 -2.01
CA ASN A 142 -8.59 14.37 -2.79
C ASN A 142 -9.58 15.10 -1.88
N ASP A 143 -9.25 16.33 -1.52
CA ASP A 143 -10.03 17.17 -0.59
C ASP A 143 -11.49 17.35 -1.05
N GLU A 144 -11.77 17.22 -2.34
CA GLU A 144 -13.12 17.32 -2.87
C GLU A 144 -13.95 16.05 -2.70
N LEU A 145 -13.33 14.90 -2.47
CA LEU A 145 -13.99 13.60 -2.36
C LEU A 145 -13.94 13.04 -0.94
N ASN A 146 -13.01 13.49 -0.10
CA ASN A 146 -12.89 13.08 1.30
C ASN A 146 -14.23 13.15 2.05
N GLY A 147 -14.64 12.05 2.67
CA GLY A 147 -15.85 11.97 3.50
C GLY A 147 -17.18 12.09 2.73
N LYS A 148 -17.17 12.18 1.41
CA LYS A 148 -18.38 12.34 0.60
C LYS A 148 -18.98 11.01 0.20
N GLU A 149 -20.30 10.98 0.12
CA GLU A 149 -21.02 9.86 -0.48
C GLU A 149 -20.96 9.95 -2.00
N ALA A 150 -20.75 8.81 -2.64
CA ALA A 150 -20.83 8.66 -4.08
C ALA A 150 -21.66 7.44 -4.45
N THR A 151 -22.34 7.54 -5.59
CA THR A 151 -23.13 6.46 -6.18
C THR A 151 -22.55 6.11 -7.54
N PHE A 152 -22.12 4.86 -7.69
CA PHE A 152 -21.59 4.31 -8.91
C PHE A 152 -22.64 3.45 -9.60
N LYS A 153 -22.86 3.68 -10.89
CA LYS A 153 -23.74 2.83 -11.70
C LYS A 153 -22.88 1.78 -12.39
N VAL A 154 -22.90 0.57 -11.85
CA VAL A 154 -22.14 -0.56 -12.35
C VAL A 154 -23.02 -1.40 -13.27
N THR A 155 -22.50 -1.77 -14.44
CA THR A 155 -23.13 -2.77 -15.31
C THR A 155 -22.24 -4.00 -15.32
N VAL A 156 -22.77 -5.15 -14.91
CA VAL A 156 -22.02 -6.40 -14.90
C VAL A 156 -22.00 -6.96 -16.31
N ASN A 157 -20.87 -6.88 -17.00
CA ASN A 157 -20.77 -7.37 -18.38
C ASN A 157 -20.58 -8.91 -18.45
N GLY A 158 -19.96 -9.49 -17.43
CA GLY A 158 -19.68 -10.92 -17.34
C GLY A 158 -19.10 -11.29 -15.98
N ILE A 159 -19.22 -12.57 -15.63
CA ILE A 159 -18.60 -13.18 -14.45
C ILE A 159 -17.84 -14.40 -14.94
N TYR A 160 -16.57 -14.50 -14.56
CA TYR A 160 -15.68 -15.58 -14.93
C TYR A 160 -14.86 -15.98 -13.70
N GLU A 161 -14.48 -17.26 -13.63
CA GLU A 161 -13.62 -17.84 -12.58
C GLU A 161 -12.13 -17.62 -12.88
#